data_AF-A0A8G1XA73-F1
#
_entry.id   AF-A0A8G1XA73-F1
#
_cell.length_a   1.000
_cell.length_b   1.000
_cell.length_c   1.000
_cell.angle_alpha   90.00
_cell.angle_beta   90.00
_cell.angle_gamma   90.00
#
_symmetry.space_group_name_H-M   'P 1'
#
loop_
_entity.id
_entity.type
_entity.pdbx_description
1 polymer ?
#
loop_
_entity_poly.entity_id
_entity_poly.type
_entity_poly.pdbx_seq_one_letter_code
_entity_poly.pdbx_strand_id
1 'polypeptide(L)'
;MPGQHRRKRRQEAAQRRQAAQYEGWQWHPLYSTQDYAEFTAYVRRLRAERTHDAERLRLDTFCGRLTHPTTYRISVLMPPDAPPTPDAPPPPDAPPPETP
;
A
#
# COMPACT_ATOMS: atom_id res chain seq x y z
N MET A 1 -31.05 10.59 16.17
CA MET A 1 -30.89 9.67 15.01
C MET A 1 -30.31 8.32 15.47
N PRO A 2 -31.13 7.31 15.81
CA PRO A 2 -30.67 6.08 16.49
C PRO A 2 -29.94 5.04 15.60
N GLY A 3 -29.87 5.24 14.28
CA GLY A 3 -29.31 4.25 13.33
C GLY A 3 -27.81 4.37 13.07
N GLN A 4 -27.20 5.53 13.33
CA GLN A 4 -25.81 5.81 12.95
C GLN A 4 -24.79 5.00 13.76
N HIS A 5 -25.06 4.78 15.06
CA HIS A 5 -24.16 4.06 15.97
C HIS A 5 -24.04 2.56 15.63
N ARG A 6 -25.14 1.94 15.19
CA ARG A 6 -25.18 0.52 14.83
C ARG A 6 -24.41 0.25 13.54
N ARG A 7 -24.47 1.18 12.57
CA ARG A 7 -23.71 1.10 11.31
C ARG A 7 -22.20 1.26 11.55
N LYS A 8 -21.80 2.23 12.38
CA LYS A 8 -20.40 2.46 12.76
C LYS A 8 -19.79 1.25 13.48
N ARG A 9 -20.49 0.67 14.47
CA ARG A 9 -20.02 -0.55 15.17
C ARG A 9 -19.84 -1.75 14.26
N ARG A 10 -20.70 -1.92 13.24
CA ARG A 10 -20.58 -3.04 12.28
C ARG A 10 -19.34 -2.87 11.38
N GLN A 11 -19.03 -1.63 10.97
CA GLN A 11 -17.82 -1.32 10.23
C GLN A 11 -16.56 -1.51 11.09
N GLU A 12 -16.57 -1.08 12.35
CA GLU A 12 -15.46 -1.29 13.28
C GLU A 12 -15.22 -2.79 13.57
N ALA A 13 -16.28 -3.58 13.72
CA ALA A 13 -16.15 -5.03 13.89
C ALA A 13 -15.61 -5.73 12.63
N ALA A 14 -16.01 -5.28 11.44
CA ALA A 14 -15.46 -5.77 10.17
C ALA A 14 -13.98 -5.39 10.02
N GLN A 15 -13.62 -4.14 10.32
CA GLN A 15 -12.23 -3.67 10.33
C GLN A 15 -11.37 -4.43 11.35
N ARG A 16 -11.90 -4.70 12.55
CA ARG A 16 -11.20 -5.53 13.56
C ARG A 16 -10.98 -6.95 13.10
N ARG A 17 -11.97 -7.56 12.42
CA ARG A 17 -11.83 -8.91 11.84
C ARG A 17 -10.81 -8.93 10.70
N GLN A 18 -10.79 -7.92 9.84
CA GLN A 18 -9.77 -7.77 8.80
C GLN A 18 -8.38 -7.54 9.41
N ALA A 19 -8.26 -6.70 10.43
CA ALA A 19 -6.99 -6.47 11.12
C ALA A 19 -6.43 -7.74 11.78
N ALA A 20 -7.29 -8.58 12.36
CA ALA A 20 -6.89 -9.87 12.92
C ALA A 20 -6.50 -10.91 11.83
N GLN A 21 -7.08 -10.83 10.63
CA GLN A 21 -6.71 -11.71 9.50
C GLN A 21 -5.32 -11.41 8.94
N TYR A 22 -4.90 -10.14 9.01
CA TYR A 22 -3.62 -9.66 8.51
C TYR A 22 -2.64 -9.30 9.63
N GLU A 23 -2.86 -9.86 10.82
CA GLU A 23 -1.95 -9.67 11.95
C GLU A 23 -0.56 -10.22 11.60
N GLY A 24 0.46 -9.38 11.73
CA GLY A 24 1.84 -9.69 11.32
C GLY A 24 2.13 -9.53 9.81
N TRP A 25 1.14 -9.22 8.98
CA TRP A 25 1.38 -8.94 7.56
C TRP A 25 1.94 -7.53 7.36
N GLN A 26 2.83 -7.38 6.39
CA GLN A 26 3.52 -6.13 6.11
C GLN A 26 3.22 -5.63 4.70
N TRP A 27 3.23 -4.31 4.55
CA TRP A 27 3.08 -3.67 3.24
C TRP A 27 4.45 -3.60 2.56
N HIS A 28 4.57 -4.26 1.42
CA HIS A 28 5.79 -4.22 0.62
C HIS A 28 5.57 -3.37 -0.64
N PRO A 29 6.51 -2.47 -0.97
CA PRO A 29 6.44 -1.68 -2.19
C PRO A 29 6.62 -2.59 -3.41
N LEU A 30 5.72 -2.46 -4.38
CA LEU A 30 5.71 -3.23 -5.61
C LEU A 30 6.13 -2.36 -6.81
N TYR A 31 5.71 -1.10 -6.83
CA TYR A 31 6.03 -0.17 -7.90
C TYR A 31 6.01 1.28 -7.39
N SER A 32 6.92 2.12 -7.87
CA SER A 32 7.01 3.54 -7.52
C SER A 32 7.39 4.36 -8.75
N THR A 33 6.65 5.44 -9.02
CA THR A 33 6.90 6.33 -10.15
C THR A 33 6.49 7.76 -9.79
N GLN A 34 7.10 8.75 -10.45
CA GLN A 34 6.67 10.16 -10.38
C GLN A 34 5.72 10.52 -11.53
N ASP A 35 5.58 9.63 -12.52
CA ASP A 35 4.66 9.82 -13.65
C ASP A 35 3.28 9.24 -13.32
N TYR A 36 2.27 10.12 -13.30
CA TYR A 36 0.89 9.75 -13.04
C TYR A 36 0.29 8.85 -14.15
N ALA A 37 0.70 9.03 -15.40
CA ALA A 37 0.23 8.23 -16.53
C ALA A 37 0.74 6.79 -16.41
N GLU A 38 2.04 6.61 -16.10
CA GLU A 38 2.61 5.30 -15.85
C GLU A 38 1.95 4.60 -14.65
N PHE A 39 1.75 5.34 -13.55
CA PHE A 39 1.06 4.83 -12.38
C PHE A 39 -0.33 4.31 -12.74
N THR A 40 -1.11 5.10 -13.47
CA THR A 40 -2.48 4.74 -13.85
C THR A 40 -2.50 3.54 -14.80
N ALA A 41 -1.56 3.45 -15.75
CA ALA A 41 -1.41 2.31 -16.64
C ALA A 41 -1.07 1.03 -15.87
N TYR A 42 -0.15 1.12 -14.91
CA TYR A 42 0.25 -0.01 -14.08
C TYR A 42 -0.90 -0.50 -13.18
N VAL A 43 -1.66 0.42 -12.57
CA VAL A 43 -2.87 0.06 -11.78
C VAL A 43 -3.91 -0.63 -12.63
N ARG A 44 -4.14 -0.17 -13.87
CA ARG A 44 -5.08 -0.82 -14.80
C ARG A 44 -4.62 -2.24 -15.13
N ARG A 45 -3.33 -2.43 -15.41
CA ARG A 45 -2.73 -3.75 -15.67
C ARG A 45 -2.90 -4.69 -14.48
N LEU A 46 -2.55 -4.24 -13.27
CA LEU A 46 -2.73 -5.02 -12.03
C LEU A 46 -4.17 -5.49 -11.84
N ARG A 47 -5.13 -4.60 -12.06
CA ARG A 47 -6.56 -4.93 -11.95
C ARG A 47 -7.04 -5.91 -13.02
N ALA A 48 -6.44 -5.87 -14.21
CA ALA A 48 -6.76 -6.79 -15.30
C ALA A 48 -6.19 -8.19 -15.03
N GLU A 49 -4.96 -8.28 -14.51
CA GLU A 49 -4.29 -9.56 -14.21
C GLU A 49 -4.92 -10.29 -13.03
N ARG A 50 -5.64 -9.59 -12.13
CA ARG A 50 -6.28 -10.16 -10.93
C ARG A 50 -5.33 -10.92 -10.00
N THR A 51 -4.02 -10.67 -10.13
CA THR A 51 -2.96 -11.33 -9.35
C THR A 51 -3.05 -11.02 -7.85
N HIS A 52 -3.56 -9.84 -7.50
CA HIS A 52 -3.71 -9.42 -6.11
C HIS A 52 -5.15 -8.96 -5.84
N ASP A 53 -5.67 -9.36 -4.68
CA ASP A 53 -6.95 -8.88 -4.19
C ASP A 53 -6.90 -7.36 -3.97
N ALA A 54 -7.99 -6.66 -4.30
CA ALA A 54 -8.07 -5.22 -4.14
C ALA A 54 -7.87 -4.77 -2.67
N GLU A 55 -8.22 -5.61 -1.69
CA GLU A 55 -8.01 -5.34 -0.26
C GLU A 55 -6.53 -5.49 0.17
N ARG A 56 -5.71 -6.21 -0.64
CA ARG A 56 -4.28 -6.41 -0.41
C ARG A 56 -3.42 -5.44 -1.21
N LEU A 57 -4.01 -4.51 -1.96
CA LEU A 57 -3.31 -3.48 -2.71
C LEU A 57 -3.55 -2.11 -2.08
N ARG A 58 -2.48 -1.34 -1.91
CA ARG A 58 -2.51 0.02 -1.40
C ARG A 58 -1.87 0.97 -2.41
N LEU A 59 -2.56 2.08 -2.66
CA LEU A 59 -2.16 3.14 -3.59
C LEU A 59 -1.82 4.36 -2.76
N ASP A 60 -0.53 4.65 -2.59
CA ASP A 60 -0.07 5.82 -1.86
C ASP A 60 0.29 6.94 -2.86
N THR A 61 -0.06 8.18 -2.51
CA THR A 61 0.40 9.38 -3.22
C THR A 61 1.18 10.25 -2.24
N PHE A 62 2.49 10.28 -2.43
CA PHE A 62 3.41 11.11 -1.67
C PHE A 62 3.50 12.46 -2.36
N CYS A 63 2.54 13.33 -2.05
CA CYS A 63 2.56 14.72 -2.50
C CYS A 63 3.76 15.42 -1.84
N GLY A 64 4.87 15.52 -2.56
CA GLY A 64 5.97 16.37 -2.15
C GLY A 64 5.47 17.82 -2.03
N ARG A 65 5.79 18.49 -0.93
CA ARG A 65 5.60 19.95 -0.86
C ARG A 65 6.70 20.57 -1.73
N LEU A 66 6.29 21.37 -2.72
CA LEU A 66 7.02 22.36 -3.57
C LEU A 66 8.48 22.08 -4.00
N THR A 67 9.34 21.60 -3.11
CA THR A 67 10.73 21.18 -3.33
C THR A 67 10.87 19.73 -3.77
N HIS A 68 9.91 18.86 -3.43
CA HIS A 68 9.95 17.44 -3.78
C HIS A 68 8.88 17.09 -4.81
N PRO A 69 9.22 16.25 -5.81
CA PRO A 69 8.24 15.78 -6.78
C PRO A 69 7.20 14.86 -6.13
N THR A 70 5.98 14.86 -6.68
CA THR A 70 4.94 13.93 -6.23
C THR A 70 5.32 12.52 -6.66
N THR A 71 5.35 11.58 -5.72
CA THR A 71 5.64 10.17 -6.00
C THR A 71 4.41 9.32 -5.76
N TYR A 72 4.05 8.50 -6.73
CA TYR A 72 2.97 7.52 -6.65
C TYR A 72 3.57 6.15 -6.37
N ARG A 73 3.03 5.43 -5.38
CA ARG A 73 3.51 4.10 -5.00
C ARG A 73 2.37 3.10 -4.89
N ILE A 74 2.64 1.88 -5.30
CA ILE A 74 1.77 0.74 -5.12
C ILE A 74 2.45 -0.22 -4.16
N SER A 75 1.74 -0.61 -3.12
CA SER A 75 2.21 -1.58 -2.13
C SER A 75 1.25 -2.77 -2.06
N VAL A 76 1.80 -3.96 -1.84
CA VAL A 76 1.03 -5.18 -1.63
C VAL A 76 1.19 -5.66 -0.20
N LEU A 77 0.10 -6.13 0.41
CA LEU A 77 0.09 -6.71 1.74
C LEU A 77 0.55 -8.17 1.64
N MET A 78 1.68 -8.50 2.26
CA MET A 78 2.27 -9.83 2.23
C MET A 78 2.38 -10.42 3.64
N PRO A 79 2.24 -11.75 3.80
CA PRO A 79 2.50 -12.42 5.07
C PRO A 79 3.98 -12.32 5.43
N PRO A 80 4.33 -12.40 6.72
CA PRO A 80 5.72 -12.27 7.20
C PRO A 80 6.66 -13.35 6.66
N ASP A 81 6.12 -14.52 6.26
CA ASP A 81 6.89 -15.61 5.65
C ASP A 81 7.01 -15.50 4.12
N ALA A 82 6.51 -14.43 3.50
CA ALA A 82 6.75 -14.19 2.08
C ALA A 82 8.22 -13.83 1.87
N PRO A 83 8.92 -14.47 0.91
CA PRO A 83 10.29 -14.07 0.60
C PRO A 83 10.30 -12.58 0.20
N PRO A 84 11.23 -11.77 0.74
CA PRO A 84 11.36 -10.39 0.31
C PRO A 84 11.61 -10.40 -1.20
N THR A 85 10.73 -9.73 -1.97
CA THR A 85 10.96 -9.55 -3.41
C THR A 85 12.32 -8.85 -3.58
N PRO A 86 13.31 -9.46 -4.27
CA PRO A 86 14.69 -8.99 -4.23
C PRO A 86 14.97 -7.66 -4.95
N ASP A 87 13.94 -6.89 -5.32
CA ASP A 87 14.10 -5.75 -6.24
C ASP A 87 13.13 -4.59 -5.93
N ALA A 88 12.78 -4.41 -4.66
CA ALA A 88 12.16 -3.16 -4.24
C ALA A 88 13.27 -2.09 -4.21
N PRO A 89 13.21 -1.04 -5.05
CA PRO A 89 14.10 0.10 -4.86
C PRO A 89 13.90 0.64 -3.44
N PRO A 90 14.98 1.03 -2.74
CA PRO A 90 14.87 1.58 -1.39
C PRO A 90 13.84 2.72 -1.40
N PRO A 91 13.00 2.85 -0.34
CA PRO A 91 12.09 3.97 -0.26
C PRO A 91 12.90 5.26 -0.45
N PRO A 92 12.39 6.26 -1.18
CA PRO A 92 13.12 7.49 -1.50
C PRO A 92 13.56 8.31 -0.26
N ASP A 93 13.16 7.88 0.94
CA ASP A 93 13.46 8.47 2.25
C ASP A 93 14.22 7.52 3.21
N ALA A 94 14.79 6.40 2.75
CA ALA A 94 15.76 5.70 3.60
C ALA A 94 17.01 6.58 3.72
N PRO A 95 17.38 7.06 4.93
CA PRO A 95 18.68 7.68 5.09
C PRO A 95 19.75 6.67 4.65
N PRO A 96 20.82 7.09 3.96
CA PRO A 96 21.88 6.18 3.55
C PRO A 96 22.39 5.43 4.80
N PRO A 97 22.73 4.13 4.68
CA PRO A 97 23.25 3.38 5.82
C PRO A 97 24.48 4.11 6.36
N GLU A 98 24.36 4.64 7.58
CA GLU A 98 25.49 5.23 8.30
C GLU A 98 26.55 4.12 8.43
N THR A 99 27.63 4.31 7.67
CA THR A 99 28.79 3.41 7.65
C THR A 99 29.60 3.72 8.91
N PRO A 100 30.09 2.69 9.66
CA PRO A 100 30.70 2.87 10.98
C PRO A 100 31.98 3.70 11.00
#